data_AF-A0A2X2BUD6-F1
#
_entry.id   AF-A0A2X2BUD6-F1
#
_cell.length_a   1.000
_cell.length_b   1.000
_cell.length_c   1.000
_cell.angle_alpha   90.00
_cell.angle_beta   90.00
_cell.angle_gamma   90.00
#
_symmetry.space_group_name_H-M   'P 1'
#
loop_
_entity.id
_entity.type
_entity.pdbx_description
1 polymer ?
#
loop_
_entity_poly.entity_id
_entity_poly.type
_entity_poly.pdbx_seq_one_letter_code
_entity_poly.pdbx_strand_id
1 'polypeptide(L)' 'MTDLDFIDVADLRREYMKGGLRRHELTEQPLVLFEKWLKQACEARLSDPTAMCVATVDENGQPYQRIVLFKAL' A
#
# COMPACT_ATOMS: atom_id res chain seq x y z
N MET A 1 29.56 16.30 13.76
CA MET A 1 29.16 15.13 14.55
C MET A 1 27.64 15.14 14.50
N THR A 2 27.07 14.36 13.58
CA THR A 2 25.71 14.58 13.05
C THR A 2 24.62 14.22 14.05
N ASP A 3 23.54 15.01 14.05
CA ASP A 3 22.30 14.95 14.87
C ASP A 3 21.46 13.67 14.70
N LEU A 4 22.09 12.50 14.56
CA LEU A 4 21.45 11.19 14.45
C LEU A 4 21.43 10.43 15.78
N ASP A 5 22.05 10.98 16.82
CA ASP A 5 22.00 10.41 18.16
C ASP A 5 20.61 10.72 18.77
N PHE A 6 19.81 9.66 18.90
CA PHE A 6 18.52 9.56 19.61
C PHE A 6 17.25 9.97 18.84
N ILE A 7 17.01 9.41 17.64
CA ILE A 7 15.61 9.20 17.21
C ILE A 7 15.13 7.91 17.85
N ASP A 8 14.24 8.01 18.86
CA ASP A 8 13.51 6.84 19.34
C ASP A 8 12.64 6.31 18.20
N VAL A 9 12.82 5.05 17.84
CA VAL A 9 12.04 4.39 16.77
C VAL A 9 10.55 4.40 17.11
N ALA A 10 10.19 4.45 18.40
CA ALA A 10 8.81 4.65 18.84
C ALA A 10 8.22 5.98 18.36
N ASP A 11 9.01 7.06 18.31
CA ASP A 11 8.56 8.38 17.84
C ASP A 11 8.35 8.45 16.33
N LEU A 12 8.92 7.49 15.57
CA LEU A 12 8.66 7.32 14.13
C LEU A 12 7.35 6.59 13.83
N ARG A 13 6.67 6.05 14.86
CA ARG A 13 5.44 5.27 14.68
C ARG A 13 4.30 6.18 14.25
N ARG A 14 3.95 6.09 12.98
CA ARG A 14 2.73 6.70 12.47
C ARG A 14 1.52 5.91 12.94
N GLU A 15 0.58 6.61 13.57
CA GLU A 15 -0.73 6.05 13.88
C GLU A 15 -1.60 6.05 12.62
N TYR A 16 -1.87 4.86 12.08
CA TYR A 16 -2.75 4.67 10.92
C TYR A 16 -4.22 4.62 11.36
N MET A 17 -4.69 5.66 12.06
CA MET A 17 -6.05 5.70 12.62
C MET A 17 -7.11 6.25 11.65
N LYS A 18 -6.74 6.63 10.43
CA LYS A 18 -7.67 7.22 9.46
C LYS A 18 -8.44 6.13 8.70
N GLY A 19 -9.67 5.88 9.16
CA GLY A 19 -10.63 5.01 8.47
C GLY A 19 -10.30 3.53 8.65
N GLY A 20 -11.30 2.72 9.01
CA GLY A 20 -11.17 1.27 9.12
C GLY A 20 -12.03 0.57 8.08
N LEU A 21 -11.84 -0.74 7.95
CA LEU A 21 -12.75 -1.62 7.23
C LEU A 21 -13.50 -2.49 8.24
N ARG A 22 -14.83 -2.44 8.23
CA ARG A 22 -15.72 -3.26 9.06
C ARG A 22 -16.40 -4.32 8.18
N ARG A 23 -16.82 -5.43 8.79
CA ARG A 23 -17.46 -6.55 8.06
C ARG A 23 -18.67 -6.13 7.23
N HIS A 24 -19.47 -5.17 7.73
CA HIS A 24 -20.65 -4.68 7.03
C HIS A 24 -20.31 -3.78 5.83
N GLU A 25 -19.05 -3.35 5.68
CA GLU A 25 -18.56 -2.57 4.53
C GLU A 25 -18.00 -3.46 3.42
N LEU A 26 -17.95 -4.78 3.64
CA LEU A 26 -17.50 -5.74 2.63
C LEU A 26 -18.56 -5.89 1.54
N THR A 27 -18.11 -5.89 0.29
CA THR A 27 -18.94 -6.13 -0.89
C THR A 27 -18.81 -7.59 -1.33
N GLU A 28 -19.85 -8.14 -1.95
CA GLU A 28 -19.78 -9.49 -2.55
C GLU A 28 -18.74 -9.55 -3.69
N GLN A 29 -18.56 -8.44 -4.40
CA GLN A 29 -17.58 -8.29 -5.47
C GLN A 29 -16.37 -7.52 -4.94
N PRO A 30 -15.19 -8.15 -4.78
CA PRO A 30 -14.03 -7.52 -4.15
C PRO A 30 -13.46 -6.35 -4.97
N LEU A 31 -13.62 -6.38 -6.29
CA LEU A 31 -13.12 -5.31 -7.17
C LEU A 31 -13.80 -3.96 -6.92
N VAL A 32 -15.03 -3.96 -6.41
CA VAL A 32 -15.74 -2.72 -6.01
C VAL A 32 -14.99 -1.97 -4.90
N LEU A 33 -14.45 -2.69 -3.91
CA LEU A 33 -13.64 -2.09 -2.85
C LEU A 33 -12.27 -1.64 -3.36
N PHE A 34 -11.65 -2.43 -4.25
CA PHE A 34 -10.39 -2.05 -4.88
C PHE A 34 -10.52 -0.73 -5.66
N GLU A 35 -11.52 -0.60 -6.53
CA GLU A 35 -11.78 0.62 -7.31
C GLU A 35 -12.01 1.83 -6.40
N LYS A 36 -12.81 1.66 -5.34
CA LYS A 36 -13.06 2.69 -4.34
C LYS A 36 -11.75 3.16 -3.68
N TRP A 37 -10.89 2.24 -3.27
CA TRP A 37 -9.62 2.58 -2.61
C TRP A 37 -8.60 3.19 -3.56
N LEU A 38 -8.50 2.70 -4.79
CA LEU A 38 -7.64 3.29 -5.81
C LEU A 38 -8.06 4.73 -6.11
N LYS A 39 -9.36 4.98 -6.24
CA LYS A 39 -9.90 6.34 -6.39
C LYS A 39 -9.54 7.24 -5.20
N GLN A 40 -9.74 6.76 -3.97
CA GLN A 40 -9.36 7.51 -2.75
C GLN A 40 -7.86 7.83 -2.69
N ALA A 41 -6.99 6.89 -3.09
CA ALA A 41 -5.55 7.11 -3.12
C ALA A 41 -5.15 8.18 -4.16
N CYS A 42 -5.77 8.16 -5.34
CA CYS A 42 -5.58 9.20 -6.36
C CYS A 42 -6.08 10.57 -5.88
N GLU A 43 -7.26 10.63 -5.26
CA GLU A 43 -7.85 11.88 -4.73
C GLU A 43 -7.06 12.47 -3.57
N ALA A 44 -6.41 11.61 -2.76
CA ALA A 44 -5.52 12.02 -1.68
C ALA A 44 -4.19 12.63 -2.18
N ARG A 45 -3.94 12.66 -3.50
CA ARG A 45 -2.73 13.22 -4.13
C ARG A 45 -1.43 12.63 -3.56
N LEU A 46 -1.47 11.34 -3.26
CA LEU A 46 -0.26 10.59 -2.88
C LEU A 46 0.70 10.50 -4.07
N SER A 47 1.99 10.36 -3.78
CA SER A 47 2.97 10.00 -4.82
C SER A 47 2.69 8.59 -5.32
N ASP A 48 2.72 8.41 -6.64
CA ASP A 48 2.61 7.12 -7.34
C ASP A 48 1.46 6.21 -6.84
N PRO A 49 0.19 6.68 -6.82
CA PRO A 49 -0.93 5.93 -6.24
C PRO A 49 -1.27 4.63 -7.00
N THR A 50 -0.72 4.46 -8.20
CA THR A 50 -0.84 3.26 -9.02
C THR A 50 0.38 2.34 -8.94
N ALA A 51 1.42 2.69 -8.16
CA ALA A 51 2.56 1.83 -7.96
C ALA A 51 2.17 0.58 -7.18
N MET A 52 2.60 -0.57 -7.66
CA MET A 52 2.38 -1.87 -7.02
C MET A 52 3.70 -2.63 -6.91
N CYS A 53 3.89 -3.35 -5.80
CA CYS A 53 4.97 -4.32 -5.68
C CYS A 53 4.47 -5.66 -6.21
N VAL A 54 5.01 -6.11 -7.34
CA VAL A 54 4.68 -7.41 -7.93
C VAL A 54 5.76 -8.40 -7.60
N ALA A 55 5.36 -9.52 -7.00
CA ALA A 55 6.22 -10.66 -6.73
C ALA A 55 6.01 -11.76 -7.78
N THR A 56 7.10 -12.37 -8.23
CA THR A 56 7.12 -13.52 -9.14
C THR A 56 8.08 -14.57 -8.61
N VAL A 57 7.88 -15.84 -8.97
CA VAL A 57 8.83 -16.92 -8.68
C VAL A 57 9.40 -17.49 -9.97
N ASP A 58 10.64 -17.94 -9.93
CA ASP A 58 11.21 -18.73 -11.02
C ASP A 58 10.83 -20.23 -10.91
N GLU A 59 11.36 -21.05 -11.81
CA GLU A 59 11.16 -22.50 -11.83
C GLU A 59 11.68 -23.24 -10.60
N ASN A 60 12.61 -22.64 -9.84
CA ASN A 60 13.15 -23.18 -8.60
C ASN A 60 12.38 -22.67 -7.37
N GLY A 61 11.36 -21.84 -7.55
CA GLY A 61 10.59 -21.24 -6.48
C GLY A 61 11.28 -20.03 -5.82
N GLN A 62 12.36 -19.50 -6.40
CA GLN A 62 13.02 -18.30 -5.87
C GLN A 62 12.13 -17.07 -6.07
N PRO A 63 11.73 -16.34 -5.01
CA PRO A 63 10.94 -15.12 -5.15
C PRO A 63 11.79 -13.93 -5.61
N TYR A 64 11.17 -13.10 -6.46
CA TYR A 64 11.65 -11.81 -6.92
C TYR A 64 10.54 -10.78 -6.76
N GLN A 65 10.89 -9.51 -6.49
CA GLN A 65 9.90 -8.42 -6.41
C GLN A 65 10.39 -7.15 -7.09
N ARG A 66 9.46 -6.38 -7.65
CA ARG A 66 9.75 -5.07 -8.27
C ARG A 66 8.53 -4.14 -8.23
N ILE A 67 8.79 -2.85 -8.36
CA ILE A 67 7.73 -1.85 -8.54
C ILE A 67 7.30 -1.83 -10.00
N VAL A 68 5.99 -1.84 -10.24
CA VAL A 68 5.35 -1.65 -11.55
C VAL A 68 4.22 -0.62 -11.41
N LEU A 69 3.72 -0.11 -12.54
CA LEU A 69 2.57 0.80 -12.57
C LEU A 69 1.33 0.06 -13.05
N PHE A 70 0.28 0.06 -12.23
CA PHE A 70 -1.04 -0.41 -12.62
C PHE A 70 -1.66 0.52 -13.66
N LYS A 71 -2.16 -0.05 -14.76
CA LYS A 71 -2.67 0.72 -15.91
C LYS A 71 -4.18 0.62 -16.09
N ALA A 72 -4.75 -0.56 -15.91
CA ALA A 72 -6.16 -0.84 -16.11
C ALA A 72 -6.57 -2.09 -15.33
N LEU A 73 -7.87 -2.16 -15.00
CA LEU A 73 -8.53 -3.34 -14.48
C LEU A 73 -8.97 -4.27 -15.61
#